data_AF-A0A662KTQ7-F1
#
_entry.id   AF-A0A662KTQ7-F1
#
_cell.length_a   1.000
_cell.length_b   1.000
_cell.length_c   1.000
_cell.angle_alpha   90.00
_cell.angle_beta   90.00
_cell.angle_gamma   90.00
#
_symmetry.space_group_name_H-M   'P 1'
#
loop_
_entity.id
_entity.type
_entity.pdbx_description
1 polymer ?
#
loop_
_entity_poly.entity_id
_entity_poly.type
_entity_poly.pdbx_seq_one_letter_code
_entity_poly.pdbx_strand_id
1 'polypeptide(L)'
;MPRIAVGKVYRKKSPFEGLLQHMNKVKDCIELLKEGFFGYVEGNFEEFHKVARKVSDLEHEADLIKGNIRAHLPRSILMPVDKRYFLWLLREQDAILDHAENLAQLL
;
A
#
# COMPACT_ATOMS: atom_id res chain seq x y z
N MET A 1 -40.53 9.99 -15.56
CA MET A 1 -39.45 9.11 -15.08
C MET A 1 -38.13 9.85 -15.23
N PRO A 2 -37.35 10.09 -14.16
CA PRO A 2 -36.11 10.84 -14.30
C PRO A 2 -35.09 9.96 -15.02
N ARG A 3 -34.59 10.43 -16.17
CA ARG A 3 -33.43 9.84 -16.86
C ARG A 3 -32.19 10.14 -16.03
N ILE A 4 -31.84 9.25 -15.11
CA ILE A 4 -30.53 9.32 -14.45
C ILE A 4 -29.48 9.08 -15.53
N ALA A 5 -28.67 10.10 -15.82
CA ALA A 5 -27.57 10.00 -16.77
C ALA A 5 -26.68 8.84 -16.35
N VAL A 6 -26.57 7.83 -17.22
CA VAL A 6 -25.82 6.59 -17.02
C VAL A 6 -24.40 6.87 -16.49
N GLY A 7 -23.79 8.00 -16.89
CA GLY A 7 -22.48 8.46 -16.40
C GLY A 7 -22.37 8.71 -14.89
N LYS A 8 -23.47 9.01 -14.17
CA LYS A 8 -23.46 9.15 -12.70
C LYS A 8 -23.45 7.81 -11.97
N VAL A 9 -23.77 6.70 -12.65
CA VAL A 9 -23.72 5.34 -12.10
C VAL A 9 -22.29 4.78 -12.11
N TYR A 10 -21.46 5.21 -13.06
CA TYR A 10 -20.10 4.69 -13.27
C TYR A 10 -18.99 5.48 -12.55
N ARG A 11 -19.25 6.70 -12.08
CA ARG A 11 -18.22 7.58 -11.50
C ARG A 11 -17.97 7.29 -10.00
N LYS A 12 -17.68 6.04 -9.65
CA LYS A 12 -16.98 5.72 -8.40
C LYS A 12 -15.48 5.89 -8.64
N LYS A 13 -14.72 6.40 -7.67
CA LYS A 13 -13.25 6.53 -7.75
C LYS A 13 -12.65 5.23 -8.29
N SER A 14 -11.70 5.33 -9.20
CA SER A 14 -11.09 4.16 -9.83
C SER A 14 -10.36 3.33 -8.76
N PRO A 15 -10.56 2.00 -8.67
CA PRO A 15 -9.84 1.18 -7.70
C PRO A 15 -8.31 1.21 -7.93
N PHE A 16 -7.85 1.60 -9.12
CA PHE A 16 -6.44 1.81 -9.44
C PHE A 16 -5.82 3.00 -8.72
N GLU A 17 -6.60 4.03 -8.39
CA GLU A 17 -6.10 5.14 -7.56
C GLU A 17 -5.69 4.62 -6.18
N GLY A 18 -6.46 3.68 -5.62
CA GLY A 18 -6.11 3.00 -4.38
C GLY A 18 -4.83 2.17 -4.50
N LEU A 19 -4.69 1.37 -5.56
CA LEU A 19 -3.44 0.62 -5.81
C LEU A 19 -2.22 1.55 -5.92
N LEU A 20 -2.35 2.69 -6.61
CA LEU A 20 -1.26 3.64 -6.74
C LEU A 20 -0.92 4.28 -5.39
N GLN A 21 -1.93 4.64 -4.60
CA GLN A 21 -1.73 5.15 -3.24
C GLN A 21 -1.02 4.14 -2.36
N HIS A 22 -1.42 2.87 -2.41
CA HIS A 22 -0.79 1.79 -1.68
C HIS A 22 0.68 1.62 -2.11
N MET A 23 0.94 1.54 -3.42
CA MET A 23 2.30 1.41 -3.96
C MET A 23 3.21 2.60 -3.60
N ASN A 24 2.67 3.82 -3.52
CA ASN A 24 3.45 4.97 -3.05
C ASN A 24 3.89 4.79 -1.59
N LYS A 25 3.04 4.23 -0.71
CA LYS A 25 3.44 3.90 0.66
C LYS A 25 4.51 2.81 0.72
N VAL A 26 4.38 1.77 -0.12
CA VAL A 26 5.43 0.76 -0.29
C VAL A 26 6.75 1.43 -0.68
N LYS A 27 6.73 2.33 -1.65
CA LYS A 27 7.92 3.06 -2.10
C LYS A 27 8.53 3.89 -0.96
N ASP A 28 7.72 4.70 -0.28
CA ASP A 28 8.17 5.55 0.83
C ASP A 28 8.83 4.71 1.94
N CYS A 29 8.25 3.55 2.26
CA CYS A 29 8.80 2.61 3.24
C CYS A 29 10.17 2.06 2.82
N ILE A 30 10.32 1.65 1.56
CA ILE A 30 11.58 1.10 1.05
C ILE A 30 12.67 2.18 0.98
N GLU A 31 12.34 3.41 0.59
CA GLU A 31 13.29 4.53 0.58
C GLU A 31 13.78 4.84 2.01
N LEU A 32 12.87 4.93 2.98
CA LEU A 32 13.20 5.15 4.38
C LEU A 32 14.05 4.02 4.97
N LEU A 33 13.68 2.75 4.73
CA LEU A 33 14.41 1.60 5.24
C LEU A 33 15.84 1.54 4.66
N LYS A 34 16.00 1.88 3.38
CA LYS A 34 17.31 1.97 2.72
C LYS A 34 18.21 2.99 3.41
N GLU A 35 17.69 4.19 3.70
CA GLU A 35 18.45 5.23 4.40
C GLU A 35 18.86 4.78 5.81
N GLY A 36 17.92 4.18 6.55
CA GLY A 36 18.20 3.62 7.88
C GLY A 36 19.27 2.52 7.82
N PHE A 37 19.18 1.63 6.85
CA PHE A 37 20.12 0.51 6.70
C PHE A 37 21.56 0.98 6.50
N PHE A 38 21.80 2.02 5.70
CA PHE A 38 23.15 2.59 5.58
C PHE A 38 23.66 3.15 6.90
N GLY A 39 22.80 3.85 7.65
CA GLY A 39 23.14 4.33 9.00
C GLY A 39 23.45 3.19 9.97
N TYR A 40 22.71 2.08 9.89
CA TYR A 40 22.95 0.88 10.71
C TYR A 40 24.33 0.28 10.46
N VAL A 41 24.73 0.16 9.19
CA VAL A 41 26.06 -0.37 8.80
C VAL A 41 27.19 0.54 9.31
N GLU A 42 26.94 1.84 9.47
CA GLU A 42 27.88 2.79 10.07
C GLU A 42 27.88 2.78 11.62
N GLY A 43 27.05 1.96 12.25
CA GLY A 43 26.95 1.82 13.71
C GLY A 43 25.92 2.73 14.38
N ASN A 44 25.07 3.42 13.61
CA ASN A 44 24.03 4.33 14.14
C ASN A 44 22.74 3.59 14.55
N PHE A 45 22.87 2.63 15.46
CA PHE A 45 21.76 1.74 15.87
C PHE A 45 20.55 2.48 16.46
N GLU A 46 20.78 3.50 17.30
CA GLU A 46 19.70 4.28 17.91
C GLU A 46 18.87 5.04 16.86
N GLU A 47 19.51 5.53 15.80
CA GLU A 47 18.81 6.18 14.71
C GLU A 47 18.03 5.15 13.88
N PHE A 48 18.59 3.96 13.68
CA PHE A 48 17.89 2.86 13.03
C PHE A 48 16.60 2.46 13.78
N HIS A 49 16.60 2.42 15.11
CA HIS A 49 15.37 2.16 15.87
C HIS A 49 14.28 3.21 15.65
N LYS A 50 14.64 4.47 15.35
CA LYS A 50 13.65 5.48 14.94
C LYS A 50 13.12 5.21 13.54
N VAL A 51 13.98 4.75 12.63
CA VAL A 51 13.57 4.32 11.29
C VAL A 51 12.62 3.12 11.36
N ALA A 52 12.93 2.11 12.18
CA ALA A 52 12.08 0.93 12.34
C ALA A 52 10.66 1.28 12.83
N ARG A 53 10.53 2.22 13.78
CA ARG A 53 9.21 2.74 14.20
C ARG A 53 8.45 3.38 13.06
N LYS A 54 9.10 4.24 12.28
CA LYS A 54 8.47 4.90 11.12
C LYS A 54 8.10 3.90 10.01
N VAL A 55 8.85 2.82 9.85
CA VAL A 55 8.50 1.72 8.93
C VAL A 55 7.19 1.05 9.36
N SER A 56 7.01 0.78 10.66
CA SER A 56 5.76 0.23 11.20
C SER A 56 4.59 1.22 11.06
N ASP A 57 4.83 2.52 11.21
CA ASP A 57 3.80 3.55 10.94
C ASP A 57 3.35 3.54 9.46
N LEU A 58 4.31 3.39 8.52
CA LEU A 58 4.02 3.33 7.08
C LEU A 58 3.31 2.04 6.68
N GLU A 59 3.65 0.90 7.29
CA GLU A 59 2.91 -0.36 7.15
C GLU A 59 1.46 -0.16 7.57
N HIS A 60 1.24 0.43 8.75
CA HIS A 60 -0.11 0.65 9.26
C HIS A 60 -0.95 1.53 8.31
N GLU A 61 -0.36 2.60 7.78
CA GLU A 61 -1.01 3.46 6.78
C GLU A 61 -1.34 2.72 5.49
N ALA A 62 -0.44 1.86 5.00
CA ALA A 62 -0.69 1.03 3.83
C ALA A 62 -1.80 0.01 4.08
N ASP A 63 -1.86 -0.57 5.27
CA ASP A 63 -2.88 -1.52 5.70
C ASP A 63 -4.29 -0.90 5.70
N LEU A 64 -4.39 0.36 6.15
CA LEU A 64 -5.63 1.14 6.04
C LEU A 64 -6.04 1.35 4.58
N ILE A 65 -5.09 1.64 3.69
CA ILE A 65 -5.36 1.78 2.25
C ILE A 65 -5.81 0.42 1.66
N LYS A 66 -5.13 -0.68 1.98
CA LYS A 66 -5.48 -2.05 1.57
C LYS A 66 -6.90 -2.40 2.00
N GLY A 67 -7.25 -2.12 3.25
CA GLY A 67 -8.59 -2.30 3.79
C GLY A 67 -9.64 -1.49 3.02
N ASN A 68 -9.36 -0.21 2.77
CA ASN A 68 -10.25 0.67 2.02
C ASN A 68 -10.47 0.23 0.57
N ILE A 69 -9.41 -0.25 -0.12
CA ILE A 69 -9.51 -0.82 -1.47
C ILE A 69 -10.44 -2.02 -1.45
N ARG A 70 -10.24 -2.97 -0.53
CA ARG A 70 -11.05 -4.19 -0.43
C ARG A 70 -12.51 -3.89 -0.12
N ALA A 71 -12.78 -2.93 0.75
CA ALA A 71 -14.14 -2.52 1.13
C ALA A 71 -14.92 -1.88 -0.03
N HIS A 72 -14.23 -1.15 -0.92
CA HIS A 72 -14.86 -0.39 -2.00
C HIS A 72 -14.69 -1.01 -3.39
N LEU A 73 -14.10 -2.21 -3.47
CA LEU A 73 -13.82 -2.88 -4.74
C LEU A 73 -15.13 -3.23 -5.47
N PRO A 74 -15.31 -2.79 -6.74
CA PRO A 74 -16.48 -3.15 -7.52
C PRO A 74 -16.71 -4.66 -7.66
N ARG A 75 -17.95 -5.04 -8.02
CA ARG A 75 -18.24 -6.41 -8.45
C ARG A 75 -17.44 -6.71 -9.73
N SER A 76 -17.01 -7.96 -9.92
CA SER A 76 -16.10 -8.34 -11.00
C SER A 76 -16.56 -7.92 -12.41
N ILE A 77 -17.88 -7.95 -12.68
CA ILE A 77 -18.45 -7.51 -13.97
C ILE A 77 -18.29 -6.00 -14.26
N LEU A 78 -18.03 -5.18 -13.23
CA LEU A 78 -17.83 -3.73 -13.32
C LEU A 78 -16.34 -3.34 -13.24
N MET A 79 -15.44 -4.31 -13.09
CA MET A 79 -14.00 -4.06 -13.06
C MET A 79 -13.45 -4.00 -14.50
N PRO A 80 -12.52 -3.07 -14.80
CA PRO A 80 -11.88 -3.03 -16.12
C PRO A 80 -10.81 -4.11 -16.31
N VAL A 81 -10.48 -4.86 -15.25
CA VAL A 81 -9.54 -5.98 -15.23
C VAL A 81 -10.12 -7.13 -14.39
N ASP A 82 -9.57 -8.33 -14.52
CA ASP A 82 -9.95 -9.44 -13.64
C ASP A 82 -9.64 -9.08 -12.19
N LYS A 83 -10.66 -9.19 -11.34
CA LYS A 83 -10.57 -8.92 -9.90
C LYS A 83 -9.47 -9.75 -9.22
N ARG A 84 -9.19 -10.96 -9.70
CA ARG A 84 -8.14 -11.84 -9.18
C ARG A 84 -6.75 -11.26 -9.39
N TYR A 85 -6.44 -10.78 -10.59
CA TYR A 85 -5.15 -10.14 -10.86
C TYR A 85 -4.97 -8.84 -10.09
N PHE A 86 -6.05 -8.06 -9.96
CA PHE A 86 -6.03 -6.85 -9.14
C PHE A 86 -5.69 -7.14 -7.67
N LEU A 87 -6.36 -8.13 -7.07
CA LEU A 87 -6.12 -8.52 -5.68
C LEU A 87 -4.77 -9.20 -5.49
N TRP A 88 -4.30 -9.95 -6.50
CA TRP A 88 -2.96 -10.52 -6.50
C TRP A 88 -1.89 -9.44 -6.49
N LEU A 89 -2.02 -8.41 -7.34
CA LEU A 89 -1.09 -7.28 -7.32
C LEU A 89 -1.09 -6.54 -5.98
N LEU A 90 -2.27 -6.30 -5.40
CA LEU A 90 -2.37 -5.68 -4.06
C LEU A 90 -1.64 -6.53 -3.01
N ARG A 91 -1.78 -7.86 -3.06
CA ARG A 91 -1.06 -8.79 -2.17
C ARG A 91 0.45 -8.72 -2.36
N GLU A 92 0.94 -8.67 -3.61
CA GLU A 92 2.39 -8.58 -3.84
C GLU A 92 2.98 -7.25 -3.32
N GLN A 93 2.23 -6.15 -3.43
CA GLN A 93 2.65 -4.87 -2.85
C GLN A 93 2.72 -4.94 -1.32
N ASP A 94 1.73 -5.58 -0.69
CA ASP A 94 1.62 -5.79 0.75
C ASP A 94 2.80 -6.63 1.29
N ALA A 95 3.11 -7.73 0.59
CA ALA A 95 4.23 -8.59 0.97
C ALA A 95 5.59 -7.86 0.99
N ILE A 96 5.77 -6.83 0.16
CA ILE A 96 7.00 -6.02 0.20
C ILE A 96 7.10 -5.24 1.52
N LEU A 97 5.98 -4.69 2.00
CA LEU A 97 5.94 -3.99 3.29
C LEU A 97 6.17 -4.95 4.45
N ASP A 98 5.52 -6.11 4.45
CA ASP A 98 5.74 -7.14 5.46
C ASP A 98 7.22 -7.51 5.56
N HIS A 99 7.89 -7.72 4.42
CA HIS A 99 9.32 -8.03 4.40
C HIS A 99 10.19 -6.86 4.89
N ALA A 100 9.83 -5.63 4.54
CA ALA A 100 10.52 -4.42 4.99
C ALA A 100 10.40 -4.24 6.51
N GLU A 101 9.20 -4.41 7.06
CA GLU A 101 8.95 -4.33 8.50
C GLU A 101 9.69 -5.44 9.25
N ASN A 102 9.61 -6.68 8.78
CA ASN A 102 10.33 -7.80 9.39
C ASN A 102 11.84 -7.56 9.42
N LEU A 103 12.42 -7.00 8.35
CA LEU A 103 13.83 -6.62 8.34
C LEU A 103 14.12 -5.52 9.35
N ALA A 104 13.27 -4.50 9.43
CA ALA A 104 13.44 -3.37 10.34
C ALA A 104 13.30 -3.76 11.82
N GLN A 105 12.47 -4.75 12.15
CA GLN A 105 12.33 -5.28 13.50
C GLN A 105 13.46 -6.23 13.89
N LEU A 106 14.09 -6.90 12.92
CA LEU A 106 15.18 -7.85 13.15
C LEU A 106 16.52 -7.16 13.47
N LEU A 107 16.78 -6.00 12.84
CA LEU A 107 18.04 -5.27 12.93
C LEU A 107 18.07 -4.30 14.12
#